data_AF-N4XDN6-F1
#
_entry.id   AF-N4XDN6-F1
#
_cell.length_a   1.000
_cell.length_b   1.000
_cell.length_c   1.000
_cell.angle_alpha   90.00
_cell.angle_beta   90.00
_cell.angle_gamma   90.00
#
_symmetry.space_group_name_H-M   'P 1'
#
loop_
_entity.id
_entity.type
_entity.pdbx_description
1 polymer ?
#
loop_
_entity_poly.entity_id
_entity_poly.type
_entity_poly.pdbx_seq_one_letter_code
_entity_poly.pdbx_strand_id
1 'polypeptide(L)'
;MVSKYSKMKNQTISHRNQMQAELEKAKFLNEKFEAYQALMKNSNQQPTPGHYRTKSGSHIKIVSNGTSWTQQEVSDEEQQLPFGFVWVPYASIDQTRWPMTIQELYYNGAPTYQPVMPQQVGFSYLGDDVNQHGAIFSTYQLNKLTVVENGPNNVGYQAVSTTVLDLSREHIRVFENGVVEVVPPVP
;
A
#
# COMPACT_ATOMS: atom_id res chain seq x y z
N MET A 1 45.77 -1.71 -41.68
CA MET A 1 44.71 -0.72 -41.43
C MET A 1 43.38 -1.47 -41.47
N VAL A 2 42.55 -1.33 -40.42
CA VAL A 2 41.09 -1.63 -40.35
C VAL A 2 40.71 -3.13 -40.53
N SER A 3 39.95 -3.83 -39.69
CA SER A 3 38.94 -3.50 -38.69
C SER A 3 38.93 -4.61 -37.61
N LYS A 4 39.03 -4.24 -36.33
CA LYS A 4 38.62 -5.12 -35.23
C LYS A 4 37.09 -5.08 -35.18
N TYR A 5 36.43 -6.08 -35.75
CA TYR A 5 34.98 -6.24 -35.55
C TYR A 5 34.72 -6.56 -34.08
N SER A 6 34.29 -5.52 -33.36
CA SER A 6 33.72 -5.60 -32.03
C SER A 6 32.56 -6.59 -32.05
N LYS A 7 32.71 -7.72 -31.37
CA LYS A 7 31.61 -8.64 -31.10
C LYS A 7 30.66 -7.96 -30.11
N MET A 8 29.78 -7.10 -30.60
CA MET A 8 28.58 -6.71 -29.84
C MET A 8 27.71 -7.96 -29.72
N LYS A 9 27.86 -8.66 -28.60
CA LYS A 9 27.03 -9.79 -28.21
C LYS A 9 25.61 -9.24 -28.04
N ASN A 10 24.74 -9.50 -29.01
CA ASN A 10 23.32 -9.16 -28.93
C ASN A 10 22.76 -9.78 -27.65
N GLN A 11 22.56 -8.95 -26.62
CA GLN A 11 21.88 -9.38 -25.40
C GLN A 11 20.49 -9.87 -25.80
N THR A 12 20.21 -11.13 -25.52
CA THR A 12 18.88 -11.73 -25.72
C THR A 12 17.85 -10.97 -24.90
N ILE A 13 16.59 -10.95 -25.34
CA ILE A 13 15.48 -10.28 -24.64
C ILE A 13 15.42 -10.71 -23.17
N SER A 14 15.68 -12.00 -22.89
CA SER A 14 15.80 -12.53 -21.52
C SER A 14 16.88 -11.83 -20.68
N HIS A 15 18.04 -11.51 -21.25
CA HIS A 15 19.12 -10.81 -20.54
C HIS A 15 18.78 -9.34 -20.31
N ARG A 16 18.07 -8.69 -21.24
CA ARG A 16 17.56 -7.32 -21.03
C ARG A 16 16.51 -7.28 -19.93
N ASN A 17 15.57 -8.24 -19.92
CA ASN A 17 14.54 -8.34 -18.88
C ASN A 17 15.14 -8.61 -17.50
N GLN A 18 16.15 -9.48 -17.41
CA GLN A 18 16.85 -9.73 -16.16
C GLN A 18 17.59 -8.48 -15.66
N MET A 19 18.30 -7.78 -16.55
CA MET A 19 19.00 -6.54 -16.20
C MET A 19 18.03 -5.44 -15.77
N GLN A 20 16.87 -5.33 -16.43
CA GLN A 20 15.78 -4.43 -16.04
C GLN A 20 15.27 -4.75 -14.63
N ALA A 21 14.97 -6.02 -14.35
CA ALA A 21 14.49 -6.46 -13.04
C ALA A 21 15.53 -6.22 -11.92
N GLU A 22 16.81 -6.46 -12.20
CA GLU A 22 17.90 -6.17 -11.27
C GLU A 22 18.06 -4.67 -10.99
N LEU A 23 17.92 -3.82 -12.01
CA LEU A 23 17.92 -2.36 -11.86
C LEU A 23 16.72 -1.87 -11.04
N GLU A 24 15.53 -2.40 -11.28
CA GLU A 24 14.33 -2.08 -10.51
C GLU A 24 14.47 -2.50 -9.04
N LYS A 25 15.02 -3.71 -8.80
CA LYS A 25 15.34 -4.18 -7.45
C LYS A 25 16.36 -3.29 -6.75
N ALA A 26 17.43 -2.89 -7.44
CA ALA A 26 18.44 -1.99 -6.89
C ALA A 26 17.86 -0.61 -6.56
N LYS A 27 17.01 -0.06 -7.43
CA LYS A 27 16.32 1.21 -7.19
C LYS A 27 15.42 1.12 -5.97
N PHE A 28 14.64 0.05 -5.82
CA PHE A 28 13.78 -0.18 -4.66
C PHE A 28 14.57 -0.26 -3.35
N LEU A 29 15.71 -0.97 -3.36
CA LEU A 29 16.60 -1.05 -2.20
C LEU A 29 17.19 0.32 -1.85
N ASN A 30 17.55 1.13 -2.84
CA ASN A 30 18.06 2.47 -2.62
C ASN A 30 16.99 3.41 -2.05
N GLU A 31 15.76 3.38 -2.57
CA GLU A 31 14.63 4.16 -2.03
C GLU A 31 14.32 3.80 -0.57
N LYS A 32 14.30 2.50 -0.24
CA LYS A 32 14.11 2.03 1.14
C LYS A 32 15.25 2.50 2.06
N PHE A 33 16.49 2.44 1.59
CA PHE A 33 17.65 2.90 2.33
C PHE A 33 17.63 4.41 2.55
N GLU A 34 17.34 5.20 1.53
CA GLU A 34 17.20 6.66 1.61
C GLU A 34 16.08 7.07 2.57
N ALA A 35 14.94 6.38 2.53
CA ALA A 35 13.84 6.59 3.45
C ALA A 35 14.23 6.28 4.89
N TYR A 36 14.95 5.18 5.14
CA TYR A 36 15.47 4.86 6.46
C TYR A 36 16.49 5.90 6.96
N GLN A 37 17.44 6.32 6.12
CA GLN A 37 18.40 7.36 6.47
C GLN A 37 17.71 8.69 6.80
N ALA A 38 16.68 9.06 6.04
CA ALA A 38 15.88 10.25 6.31
C ALA A 38 15.05 10.12 7.60
N LEU A 39 14.57 8.93 7.94
CA LEU A 39 13.90 8.64 9.22
C LEU A 39 14.84 8.83 10.41
N MET A 40 16.08 8.37 10.28
CA MET A 40 17.10 8.52 11.33
C MET A 40 17.66 9.95 11.44
N LYS A 41 17.66 10.73 10.35
CA LYS A 41 18.18 12.12 10.34
C LYS A 41 17.19 13.17 10.83
N ASN A 42 15.91 13.04 10.48
CA ASN A 42 14.90 14.05 10.84
C ASN A 42 14.45 13.97 12.30
N SER A 43 14.86 12.92 13.00
CA SER A 43 14.42 12.62 14.33
C SER A 43 15.54 13.05 15.30
N ASN A 44 15.48 14.31 15.76
CA ASN A 44 16.33 14.82 16.85
C ASN A 44 16.17 13.98 18.15
N GLN A 45 15.15 13.12 18.17
CA GLN A 45 14.87 12.04 19.10
C GLN A 45 14.67 10.77 18.27
N GLN A 46 14.96 9.58 18.80
CA GLN A 46 14.86 8.32 18.05
C GLN A 46 13.43 8.10 17.50
N PRO A 47 13.27 7.51 16.29
CA PRO A 47 11.96 7.32 15.70
C PRO A 47 11.08 6.39 16.54
N THR A 48 9.78 6.67 16.57
CA THR A 48 8.81 5.84 17.30
C THR A 48 8.82 4.39 16.76
N PRO A 49 8.84 3.37 17.64
CA PRO A 49 8.65 1.98 17.20
C PRO A 49 7.35 1.82 16.41
N GLY A 50 7.38 1.05 15.33
CA GLY A 50 6.22 0.81 14.50
C GLY A 50 6.54 0.58 13.04
N HIS A 51 5.48 0.58 12.23
CA HIS A 51 5.58 0.45 10.79
C HIS A 51 5.60 1.81 10.12
N TYR A 52 6.45 1.94 9.12
CA TYR A 52 6.54 3.09 8.24
C TYR A 52 6.41 2.61 6.80
N ARG A 53 5.76 3.39 5.95
CA ARG A 53 5.57 3.10 4.53
C ARG A 53 6.23 4.18 3.68
N THR A 54 6.97 3.75 2.66
CA THR A 54 7.58 4.65 1.65
C THR A 54 6.56 5.01 0.57
N LYS A 55 6.89 5.99 -0.27
CA LYS A 55 6.08 6.34 -1.46
C LYS A 55 5.90 5.18 -2.45
N SER A 56 6.92 4.33 -2.57
CA SER A 56 6.88 3.13 -3.42
C SER A 56 6.11 1.97 -2.78
N GLY A 57 5.57 2.17 -1.56
CA GLY A 57 4.76 1.19 -0.86
C GLY A 57 5.54 0.21 0.02
N SER A 58 6.88 0.30 0.05
CA SER A 58 7.75 -0.55 0.88
C SER A 58 7.54 -0.28 2.37
N HIS A 59 7.67 -1.32 3.20
CA HIS A 59 7.67 -1.16 4.66
C HIS A 59 9.06 -1.10 5.28
N ILE A 60 9.15 -0.25 6.30
CA ILE A 60 10.26 -0.16 7.24
C ILE A 60 9.64 -0.37 8.62
N LYS A 61 10.10 -1.39 9.35
CA LYS A 61 9.67 -1.64 10.73
C LYS A 61 10.79 -1.24 11.68
N ILE A 62 10.46 -0.41 12.66
CA ILE A 62 11.38 -0.03 13.73
C ILE A 62 10.94 -0.76 14.99
N VAL A 63 11.86 -1.50 15.60
CA VAL A 63 11.65 -2.20 16.86
C VAL A 63 12.54 -1.61 17.95
N SER A 64 12.02 -1.59 19.19
CA SER A 64 12.79 -1.22 20.36
C SER A 64 13.54 -2.43 20.89
N ASN A 65 14.85 -2.29 21.03
CA ASN A 65 15.77 -3.24 21.66
C ASN A 65 16.36 -2.57 22.91
N GLY A 66 15.52 -2.43 23.94
CA GLY A 66 15.88 -1.77 25.19
C GLY A 66 16.13 -0.28 24.98
N THR A 67 17.39 0.15 25.06
CA THR A 67 17.80 1.55 24.88
C THR A 67 18.15 1.92 23.45
N SER A 68 18.09 0.96 22.51
CA SER A 68 18.37 1.19 21.09
C SER A 68 17.18 0.78 20.22
N TRP A 69 17.09 1.34 19.03
CA TRP A 69 16.05 1.05 18.06
C TRP A 69 16.70 0.62 16.76
N THR A 70 16.20 -0.46 16.17
CA THR A 70 16.79 -1.04 14.97
C THR A 70 15.73 -1.27 13.91
N GLN A 71 16.15 -1.19 12.65
CA GLN A 71 15.33 -1.64 11.54
C GLN A 71 15.18 -3.16 11.58
N GLN A 72 13.95 -3.63 11.53
CA GLN A 72 13.60 -5.02 11.24
C GLN A 72 13.18 -5.13 9.77
N GLU A 73 13.66 -6.16 9.09
CA GLU A 73 13.15 -6.50 7.76
C GLU A 73 11.69 -6.97 7.87
N VAL A 74 10.86 -6.53 6.93
CA VAL A 74 9.44 -6.91 6.83
C VAL A 74 9.31 -7.70 5.54
N SER A 75 8.90 -8.96 5.63
CA SER A 75 8.71 -9.80 4.44
C SER A 75 7.49 -9.36 3.64
N ASP A 76 7.36 -9.79 2.38
CA ASP A 76 6.19 -9.44 1.57
C ASP A 76 4.90 -10.02 2.16
N GLU A 77 4.98 -11.18 2.82
CA GLU A 77 3.86 -11.79 3.52
C GLU A 77 3.43 -10.96 4.74
N GLU A 78 4.38 -10.41 5.51
CA GLU A 78 4.06 -9.53 6.64
C GLU A 78 3.51 -8.16 6.20
N GLN A 79 3.81 -7.74 4.97
CA GLN A 79 3.22 -6.54 4.38
C GLN A 79 1.76 -6.76 3.96
N GLN A 80 1.38 -8.00 3.64
CA GLN A 80 0.01 -8.35 3.28
C GLN A 80 -0.85 -8.47 4.54
N LEU A 81 -1.88 -7.62 4.63
CA LEU A 81 -2.86 -7.68 5.70
C LEU A 81 -4.01 -8.64 5.35
N PRO A 82 -4.72 -9.17 6.37
CA PRO A 82 -5.94 -9.92 6.14
C PRO A 82 -6.96 -9.13 5.32
N PHE A 83 -7.87 -9.85 4.68
CA PHE A 83 -8.91 -9.24 3.87
C PHE A 83 -9.74 -8.22 4.70
N GLY A 84 -9.92 -7.02 4.17
CA GLY A 84 -10.63 -5.92 4.84
C GLY A 84 -9.78 -5.09 5.79
N PHE A 85 -8.49 -5.39 5.91
CA PHE A 85 -7.50 -4.55 6.59
C PHE A 85 -6.59 -3.88 5.58
N VAL A 86 -6.24 -2.62 5.83
CA VAL A 86 -5.26 -1.89 5.02
C VAL A 86 -4.32 -1.12 5.91
N TRP A 87 -3.12 -0.85 5.40
CA TRP A 87 -2.20 0.09 6.03
C TRP A 87 -2.72 1.50 5.79
N VAL A 88 -2.83 2.28 6.87
CA VAL A 88 -3.22 3.69 6.81
C VAL A 88 -2.18 4.53 7.53
N PRO A 89 -1.91 5.77 7.07
CA PRO A 89 -1.07 6.68 7.80
C PRO A 89 -1.72 7.10 9.11
N TYR A 90 -0.93 7.50 10.12
CA TYR A 90 -1.50 8.05 11.35
C TYR A 90 -2.36 9.28 11.03
N ALA A 91 -3.59 9.30 11.55
CA ALA A 91 -4.55 10.35 11.26
C ALA A 91 -4.05 11.72 11.80
N SER A 92 -4.25 12.77 11.01
CA SER A 92 -4.01 14.16 11.43
C SER A 92 -5.33 14.92 11.56
N ILE A 93 -5.39 15.88 12.48
CA ILE A 93 -6.57 16.73 12.72
C ILE A 93 -6.95 17.56 11.47
N ASP A 94 -5.98 17.85 10.60
CA ASP A 94 -6.17 18.61 9.37
C ASP A 94 -6.98 17.87 8.30
N GLN A 95 -7.17 16.55 8.46
CA GLN A 95 -7.84 15.67 7.48
C GLN A 95 -9.27 15.29 7.91
N THR A 96 -9.83 15.99 8.90
CA THR A 96 -11.11 15.61 9.51
C THR A 96 -12.31 15.74 8.55
N ARG A 97 -13.28 14.83 8.71
CA ARG A 97 -14.68 14.91 8.25
C ARG A 97 -15.05 14.59 6.80
N TRP A 98 -14.10 14.34 5.90
CA TRP A 98 -14.43 13.87 4.53
C TRP A 98 -14.13 12.38 4.37
N PRO A 99 -15.05 11.56 3.83
CA PRO A 99 -14.76 10.19 3.45
C PRO A 99 -13.77 10.13 2.29
N MET A 100 -12.65 9.45 2.48
CA MET A 100 -11.56 9.30 1.52
C MET A 100 -11.31 7.82 1.22
N THR A 101 -10.85 7.55 0.01
CA THR A 101 -10.29 6.26 -0.40
C THR A 101 -8.89 6.08 0.17
N ILE A 102 -8.39 4.84 0.19
CA ILE A 102 -7.02 4.55 0.60
C ILE A 102 -6.01 5.25 -0.31
N GLN A 103 -6.32 5.35 -1.61
CA GLN A 103 -5.48 6.06 -2.55
C GLN A 103 -5.35 7.55 -2.19
N GLU A 104 -6.46 8.23 -1.88
CA GLU A 104 -6.45 9.64 -1.49
C GLU A 104 -5.64 9.90 -0.20
N LEU A 105 -5.58 8.94 0.73
CA LEU A 105 -4.74 9.05 1.93
C LEU A 105 -3.23 9.09 1.62
N TYR A 106 -2.79 8.50 0.50
CA TYR A 106 -1.36 8.40 0.14
C TYR A 106 -0.92 9.39 -0.96
N TYR A 107 -1.85 9.92 -1.76
CA TYR A 107 -1.49 10.75 -2.94
C TYR A 107 -1.25 12.24 -2.63
N ASN A 108 -1.65 12.76 -1.47
CA ASN A 108 -1.46 14.18 -1.12
C ASN A 108 -0.05 14.51 -0.62
N GLY A 109 0.94 14.48 -1.51
CA GLY A 109 2.27 15.01 -1.22
C GLY A 109 3.04 14.22 -0.16
N ALA A 110 2.86 12.90 -0.12
CA ALA A 110 3.38 12.04 0.93
C ALA A 110 4.87 12.35 1.24
N PRO A 111 5.29 12.32 2.51
CA PRO A 111 6.70 12.38 2.87
C PRO A 111 7.47 11.17 2.31
N THR A 112 8.81 11.22 2.34
CA THR A 112 9.68 10.10 1.90
C THR A 112 9.32 8.78 2.60
N TYR A 113 8.80 8.87 3.82
CA TYR A 113 8.22 7.79 4.61
C TYR A 113 7.12 8.37 5.49
N GLN A 114 6.11 7.56 5.84
CA GLN A 114 5.05 7.95 6.77
C GLN A 114 4.80 6.83 7.78
N PRO A 115 4.61 7.12 9.08
CA PRO A 115 4.19 6.12 10.04
C PRO A 115 2.80 5.59 9.63
N VAL A 116 2.63 4.27 9.70
CA VAL A 116 1.40 3.58 9.33
C VAL A 116 0.98 2.57 10.40
N MET A 117 -0.31 2.25 10.41
CA MET A 117 -0.89 1.21 11.26
C MET A 117 -1.91 0.39 10.45
N PRO A 118 -2.13 -0.89 10.80
CA PRO A 118 -3.20 -1.66 10.19
C PRO A 118 -4.55 -1.14 10.69
N GLN A 119 -5.46 -0.86 9.76
CA GLN A 119 -6.82 -0.41 10.06
C GLN A 119 -7.82 -1.36 9.42
N GLN A 120 -8.82 -1.77 10.21
CA GLN A 120 -9.97 -2.48 9.68
C GLN A 120 -10.85 -1.48 8.93
N VAL A 121 -10.98 -1.69 7.62
CA VAL A 121 -11.83 -0.90 6.71
C VAL A 121 -13.10 -1.69 6.42
N GLY A 122 -12.95 -3.00 6.19
CA GLY A 122 -14.03 -3.88 5.78
C GLY A 122 -14.59 -3.54 4.40
N PHE A 123 -15.62 -4.29 4.02
CA PHE A 123 -16.32 -4.10 2.76
C PHE A 123 -17.80 -3.90 3.01
N SER A 124 -18.44 -3.11 2.15
CA SER A 124 -19.89 -3.05 2.06
C SER A 124 -20.37 -4.05 1.01
N TYR A 125 -21.36 -4.86 1.38
CA TYR A 125 -22.10 -5.67 0.42
C TYR A 125 -22.98 -4.77 -0.44
N LEU A 126 -22.92 -4.93 -1.76
CA LEU A 126 -23.62 -4.09 -2.73
C LEU A 126 -24.76 -4.81 -3.46
N GLY A 127 -24.86 -6.13 -3.32
CA GLY A 127 -25.88 -6.94 -3.99
C GLY A 127 -25.30 -8.18 -4.64
N ASP A 128 -26.21 -9.00 -5.16
CA ASP A 128 -25.90 -10.17 -5.98
C ASP A 128 -26.17 -9.86 -7.45
N ASP A 129 -25.25 -10.27 -8.30
CA ASP A 129 -25.27 -10.05 -9.73
C ASP A 129 -24.98 -11.36 -10.47
N VAL A 130 -25.27 -11.38 -11.77
CA VAL A 130 -25.01 -12.53 -12.65
C VAL A 130 -24.03 -12.10 -13.74
N ASN A 131 -22.96 -12.87 -13.92
CA ASN A 131 -21.98 -12.57 -14.97
C ASN A 131 -22.49 -13.01 -16.36
N GLN A 132 -21.74 -12.65 -17.41
CA GLN A 132 -22.07 -13.01 -18.80
C GLN A 132 -22.16 -14.52 -19.08
N HIS A 133 -21.67 -15.37 -18.18
CA HIS A 133 -21.71 -16.83 -18.26
C HIS A 133 -22.81 -17.45 -17.39
N GLY A 134 -23.67 -16.64 -16.76
CA GLY A 134 -24.75 -17.11 -15.89
C GLY A 134 -24.33 -17.46 -14.47
N ALA A 135 -23.09 -17.19 -14.06
CA ALA A 135 -22.63 -17.45 -12.69
C ALA A 135 -23.03 -16.30 -11.76
N ILE A 136 -23.61 -16.65 -10.61
CA ILE A 136 -24.01 -15.70 -9.56
C ILE A 136 -22.79 -15.32 -8.74
N PHE A 137 -22.67 -14.02 -8.43
CA PHE A 137 -21.66 -13.50 -7.52
C PHE A 137 -22.22 -12.37 -6.67
N SER A 138 -21.68 -12.25 -5.46
CA SER A 138 -21.94 -11.12 -4.56
C SER A 138 -20.85 -10.05 -4.75
N THR A 139 -21.26 -8.80 -4.90
CA THR A 139 -20.36 -7.66 -5.05
C THR A 139 -20.08 -7.03 -3.68
N TYR A 140 -18.80 -6.84 -3.35
CA TYR A 140 -18.38 -6.14 -2.13
C TYR A 140 -17.39 -5.03 -2.47
N GLN A 141 -17.57 -3.85 -1.91
CA GLN A 141 -16.68 -2.71 -2.14
C GLN A 141 -15.98 -2.27 -0.85
N LEU A 142 -14.67 -2.05 -0.92
CA LEU A 142 -13.87 -1.62 0.23
C LEU A 142 -14.40 -0.29 0.75
N ASN A 143 -14.69 -0.16 2.04
CA ASN A 143 -15.29 1.06 2.60
C ASN A 143 -14.37 2.28 2.44
N LYS A 144 -14.96 3.49 2.41
CA LYS A 144 -14.17 4.72 2.56
C LYS A 144 -13.77 4.88 4.02
N LEU A 145 -12.75 5.67 4.29
CA LEU A 145 -12.35 6.05 5.64
C LEU A 145 -12.62 7.53 5.85
N THR A 146 -13.12 7.90 7.02
CA THR A 146 -13.15 9.29 7.45
C THR A 146 -12.36 9.45 8.74
N VAL A 147 -11.67 10.57 8.89
CA VAL A 147 -10.98 10.91 10.14
C VAL A 147 -11.99 11.49 11.10
N VAL A 148 -12.16 10.83 12.24
CA VAL A 148 -13.08 11.20 13.33
C VAL A 148 -12.30 11.62 14.57
N GLU A 149 -12.86 12.58 15.30
CA GLU A 149 -12.34 13.02 16.60
C GLU A 149 -12.94 12.15 17.71
N ASN A 150 -12.08 11.45 18.45
CA ASN A 150 -12.42 10.57 19.56
C ASN A 150 -12.18 11.22 20.94
N GLY A 151 -11.95 12.53 20.97
CA GLY A 151 -11.66 13.33 22.16
C GLY A 151 -10.62 14.42 21.89
N PRO A 152 -10.27 15.25 22.88
CA PRO A 152 -9.33 16.35 22.71
C PRO A 152 -7.98 15.85 22.18
N ASN A 153 -7.62 16.27 20.96
CA ASN A 153 -6.38 15.88 20.25
C ASN A 153 -6.25 14.37 19.98
N ASN A 154 -7.35 13.61 19.96
CA ASN A 154 -7.34 12.19 19.62
C ASN A 154 -8.16 11.98 18.35
N VAL A 155 -7.50 11.63 17.25
CA VAL A 155 -8.16 11.34 15.97
C VAL A 155 -7.91 9.90 15.55
N GLY A 156 -8.91 9.29 14.91
CA GLY A 156 -8.81 7.95 14.37
C GLY A 156 -9.58 7.82 13.07
N TYR A 157 -9.50 6.64 12.45
CA TYR A 157 -10.30 6.34 11.26
C TYR A 157 -11.59 5.64 11.63
N GLN A 158 -12.64 6.01 10.92
CA GLN A 158 -13.90 5.27 10.91
C GLN A 158 -14.22 4.84 9.48
N ALA A 159 -14.57 3.57 9.31
CA ALA A 159 -15.07 3.06 8.04
C ALA A 159 -16.46 3.60 7.74
N VAL A 160 -16.65 4.08 6.52
CA VAL A 160 -17.91 4.62 6.01
C VAL A 160 -18.44 3.64 4.96
N SER A 161 -19.52 2.96 5.33
CA SER A 161 -20.23 2.03 4.43
C SER A 161 -20.88 2.75 3.26
N THR A 162 -21.04 2.02 2.16
CA THR A 162 -21.74 2.49 0.96
C THR A 162 -22.73 1.44 0.50
N THR A 163 -23.86 1.86 -0.07
CA THR A 163 -24.82 0.96 -0.74
C THR A 163 -24.78 1.13 -2.25
N VAL A 164 -23.94 2.02 -2.76
CA VAL A 164 -23.82 2.34 -4.19
C VAL A 164 -22.43 1.92 -4.66
N LEU A 165 -22.40 1.21 -5.78
CA LEU A 165 -21.16 0.80 -6.46
C LEU A 165 -20.47 2.02 -7.07
N ASP A 166 -19.23 2.26 -6.65
CA ASP A 166 -18.34 3.26 -7.22
C ASP A 166 -17.24 2.58 -8.04
N LEU A 167 -17.37 2.57 -9.37
CA LEU A 167 -16.43 1.84 -10.24
C LEU A 167 -14.99 2.40 -10.19
N SER A 168 -14.80 3.62 -9.69
CA SER A 168 -13.46 4.21 -9.50
C SER A 168 -12.69 3.61 -8.31
N ARG A 169 -13.30 2.67 -7.58
CA ARG A 169 -12.73 2.06 -6.38
C ARG A 169 -12.60 0.55 -6.52
N GLU A 170 -11.62 0.03 -5.79
CA GLU A 170 -11.45 -1.41 -5.62
C GLU A 170 -12.71 -2.05 -5.05
N HIS A 171 -13.18 -3.07 -5.76
CA HIS A 171 -14.26 -3.94 -5.32
C HIS A 171 -13.91 -5.37 -5.67
N ILE A 172 -14.49 -6.30 -4.94
CA ILE A 172 -14.33 -7.72 -5.20
C ILE A 172 -15.67 -8.35 -5.56
N ARG A 173 -15.60 -9.43 -6.30
CA ARG A 173 -16.73 -10.31 -6.57
C ARG A 173 -16.46 -11.64 -5.88
N VAL A 174 -17.43 -12.12 -5.12
CA VAL A 174 -17.38 -13.42 -4.46
C VAL A 174 -18.40 -14.32 -5.13
N PHE A 175 -17.91 -15.32 -5.85
CA PHE A 175 -18.77 -16.31 -6.50
C PHE A 175 -19.27 -17.34 -5.48
N GLU A 176 -20.39 -18.00 -5.78
CA GLU A 176 -20.98 -19.04 -4.90
C GLU A 176 -20.01 -20.19 -4.58
N ASN A 177 -19.07 -20.47 -5.48
CA ASN A 177 -18.02 -21.47 -5.28
C ASN A 177 -16.87 -21.00 -4.37
N GLY A 178 -16.96 -19.79 -3.80
CA GLY A 178 -15.96 -19.17 -2.94
C GLY A 178 -14.79 -18.50 -3.66
N VAL A 179 -14.79 -18.48 -5.00
CA VAL A 179 -13.76 -17.76 -5.78
C VAL A 179 -13.92 -16.25 -5.54
N VAL A 180 -12.81 -15.60 -5.21
CA VAL A 180 -12.73 -14.15 -5.05
C VAL A 180 -12.01 -13.56 -6.25
N GLU A 181 -12.69 -12.68 -6.98
CA GLU A 181 -12.12 -11.88 -8.07
C GLU A 181 -11.94 -10.45 -7.59
N VAL A 182 -10.71 -9.93 -7.65
CA VAL A 182 -10.43 -8.51 -7.42
C VAL A 182 -10.64 -7.76 -8.72
N VAL A 183 -11.59 -6.81 -8.72
CA VAL A 183 -11.88 -5.97 -9.88
C VAL A 183 -11.14 -4.64 -9.72
N PRO A 184 -10.23 -4.31 -10.65
CA PRO A 184 -9.49 -3.06 -10.58
C PRO A 184 -10.42 -1.86 -10.80
N PRO A 185 -10.11 -0.69 -10.20
CA PRO A 185 -10.88 0.52 -10.41
C PRO A 185 -10.81 0.99 -11.87
N VAL A 186 -11.93 1.51 -12.38
CA VAL A 186 -12.07 2.13 -13.70
C VAL A 186 -12.00 3.66 -13.54
N PRO A 187 -11.01 4.35 -14.16
CA PRO A 187 -10.88 5.81 -14.08
C PRO A 187 -12.03 6.58 -14.72
#